data_AF-L0IIS9-F1
#
_entry.id   AF-L0IIS9-F1
#
_cell.length_a   1.000
_cell.length_b   1.000
_cell.length_c   1.000
_cell.angle_alpha   90.00
_cell.angle_beta   90.00
_cell.angle_gamma   90.00
#
_symmetry.space_group_name_H-M   'P 1'
#
loop_
_entity.id
_entity.type
_entity.pdbx_description
1 polymer ?
#
loop_
_entity_poly.entity_id
_entity_poly.type
_entity_poly.pdbx_seq_one_letter_code
_entity_poly.pdbx_strand_id
1 'polypeptide(L)'
;MILDIDTKLLKKNAYRVTKQRGITALRIRVPGGDLNIKYFDIIKEVAEKYGNGTVHITTRQGFEIPGIPMEKINEINELISPIIRGLKDEGVQIEDEEGGYPAAGTRNVSSCIGNRVCPFANYDTTALALKIEKLIYPNDYHVKIAVTGCPNDCIKAHMQDIGVIGQVEPIYDPSRCIGCQACVKNCKRRVTGALTFENFKVVRDPNRCIGCGECILKCPTSAWTRGEKYYRIVIMGRTGKKNPRLAQTFIEWANEESVLKIIKNMYDFIDKYIDKTLDKEHVGYIVDREGFKKFKEEVLKDVKLPKKAKVANHIDYAGYRYERNTIYD
;
A
#
# COMPACT_ATOMS: atom_id res chain seq x y z
N MET A 1 -38.75 -11.13 13.01
CA MET A 1 -38.24 -10.05 13.89
C MET A 1 -37.62 -8.97 13.02
N ILE A 2 -38.00 -7.71 13.21
CA ILE A 2 -37.33 -6.57 12.59
C ILE A 2 -36.06 -6.35 13.41
N LEU A 3 -34.89 -6.61 12.81
CA LEU A 3 -33.59 -6.33 13.43
C LEU A 3 -33.31 -4.84 13.26
N ASP A 4 -33.54 -4.05 14.33
CA ASP A 4 -33.14 -2.65 14.40
C ASP A 4 -31.68 -2.58 14.86
N ILE A 5 -30.75 -2.62 13.89
CA ILE A 5 -29.30 -2.70 14.15
C ILE A 5 -28.61 -1.53 13.46
N ASP A 6 -27.78 -0.81 14.22
CA ASP A 6 -26.95 0.27 13.67
C ASP A 6 -25.85 -0.29 12.74
N THR A 7 -26.15 -0.24 11.44
CA THR A 7 -25.21 -0.72 10.42
C THR A 7 -23.93 0.12 10.31
N LYS A 8 -23.88 1.35 10.87
CA LYS A 8 -22.67 2.18 10.89
C LYS A 8 -21.69 1.63 11.91
N LEU A 9 -22.16 1.34 13.13
CA LEU A 9 -21.35 0.73 14.19
C LEU A 9 -20.78 -0.62 13.74
N LEU A 10 -21.61 -1.45 13.13
CA LEU A 10 -21.24 -2.74 12.58
C LEU A 10 -20.14 -2.63 11.51
N LYS A 11 -20.26 -1.66 10.60
CA LYS A 11 -19.23 -1.40 9.58
C LYS A 11 -17.92 -0.91 10.19
N LYS A 12 -17.98 -0.10 11.25
CA LYS A 12 -16.79 0.37 11.99
C LYS A 12 -16.05 -0.81 12.60
N ASN A 13 -16.78 -1.80 13.10
CA ASN A 13 -16.28 -3.04 13.65
C ASN A 13 -15.83 -4.09 12.61
N ALA A 14 -15.54 -3.66 11.39
CA ALA A 14 -15.07 -4.48 10.26
C ALA A 14 -16.07 -5.53 9.72
N TYR A 15 -17.32 -5.54 10.17
CA TYR A 15 -18.36 -6.37 9.58
C TYR A 15 -18.98 -5.70 8.34
N ARG A 16 -19.34 -6.52 7.34
CA ARG A 16 -20.00 -6.06 6.12
C ARG A 16 -21.42 -6.56 6.07
N VAL A 17 -22.35 -5.62 5.92
CA VAL A 17 -23.73 -5.92 5.57
C VAL A 17 -23.76 -6.60 4.20
N THR A 18 -24.36 -7.78 4.13
CA THR A 18 -24.49 -8.54 2.88
C THR A 18 -25.85 -8.29 2.22
N LYS A 19 -26.09 -8.96 1.09
CA LYS A 19 -27.40 -8.96 0.41
C LYS A 19 -28.48 -9.72 1.20
N GLN A 20 -28.10 -10.58 2.14
CA GLN A 20 -29.02 -11.33 2.99
C GLN A 20 -29.27 -10.54 4.29
N ARG A 21 -30.54 -10.32 4.62
CA ARG A 21 -30.92 -9.58 5.84
C ARG A 21 -30.47 -10.35 7.08
N GLY A 22 -29.96 -9.63 8.07
CA GLY A 22 -29.44 -10.22 9.31
C GLY A 22 -28.10 -10.95 9.17
N ILE A 23 -27.53 -11.05 7.96
CA ILE A 23 -26.28 -11.75 7.70
C ILE A 23 -25.18 -10.77 7.28
N THR A 24 -24.00 -10.98 7.83
CA THR A 24 -22.79 -10.18 7.63
C THR A 24 -21.62 -11.02 7.14
N ALA A 25 -20.52 -10.34 6.82
CA ALA A 25 -19.22 -10.95 6.67
C ALA A 25 -18.19 -10.22 7.54
N LEU A 26 -17.43 -10.96 8.34
CA LEU A 26 -16.34 -10.41 9.14
C LEU A 26 -15.09 -10.25 8.28
N ARG A 27 -14.38 -9.13 8.41
CA ARG A 27 -13.09 -8.92 7.76
C ARG A 27 -11.96 -8.95 8.78
N ILE A 28 -11.02 -9.87 8.56
CA ILE A 28 -9.78 -9.95 9.34
C ILE A 28 -8.72 -9.08 8.70
N ARG A 29 -8.10 -8.23 9.51
CA ARG A 29 -7.02 -7.32 9.10
C ARG A 29 -5.68 -8.06 9.19
N VAL A 30 -4.87 -7.96 8.13
CA VAL A 30 -3.59 -8.66 8.01
C VAL A 30 -2.58 -7.72 7.34
N PRO A 31 -1.98 -6.78 8.09
CA PRO A 31 -1.05 -5.81 7.54
C PRO A 31 0.10 -6.49 6.79
N GLY A 32 0.34 -6.06 5.56
CA GLY A 32 1.36 -6.64 4.67
C GLY A 32 1.09 -8.08 4.21
N GLY A 33 -0.07 -8.66 4.53
CA GLY A 33 -0.41 -10.05 4.22
C GLY A 33 0.39 -11.07 5.05
N ASP A 34 0.97 -10.65 6.18
CA ASP A 34 1.74 -11.51 7.09
C ASP A 34 0.90 -11.83 8.33
N LEU A 35 0.44 -13.08 8.44
CA LEU A 35 -0.38 -13.56 9.55
C LEU A 35 0.31 -14.75 10.20
N ASN A 36 0.44 -14.72 11.53
CA ASN A 36 0.94 -15.86 12.27
C ASN A 36 -0.04 -17.05 12.15
N ILE A 37 0.51 -18.25 11.93
CA ILE A 37 -0.27 -19.48 11.73
C ILE A 37 -1.22 -19.77 12.90
N LYS A 38 -0.88 -19.38 14.14
CA LYS A 38 -1.73 -19.60 15.32
C LYS A 38 -3.11 -18.95 15.21
N TYR A 39 -3.26 -17.92 14.37
CA TYR A 39 -4.53 -17.24 14.16
C TYR A 39 -5.44 -17.95 13.14
N PHE A 40 -4.92 -18.92 12.37
CA PHE A 40 -5.74 -19.69 11.44
C PHE A 40 -6.77 -20.56 12.17
N ASP A 41 -6.44 -21.09 13.34
CA ASP A 41 -7.38 -21.89 14.14
C ASP A 41 -8.59 -21.06 14.57
N ILE A 42 -8.37 -19.79 14.95
CA ILE A 42 -9.43 -18.84 15.28
C ILE A 42 -10.29 -18.53 14.04
N ILE A 43 -9.66 -18.26 12.89
CA ILE A 43 -10.38 -17.97 11.64
C ILE A 43 -11.23 -19.17 11.22
N LYS A 44 -10.67 -20.39 11.35
CA LYS A 44 -11.38 -21.64 11.08
C LYS A 44 -12.58 -21.80 12.02
N GLU A 45 -12.37 -21.63 13.33
CA GLU A 45 -13.44 -21.77 14.31
C GLU A 45 -14.59 -20.80 14.04
N VAL A 46 -14.30 -19.52 13.76
CA VAL A 46 -15.32 -18.54 13.40
C VAL A 46 -16.09 -18.96 12.13
N ALA A 47 -15.37 -19.44 11.10
CA ALA A 47 -15.97 -19.85 9.84
C ALA A 47 -16.87 -21.10 9.97
N GLU A 48 -16.47 -22.08 10.79
CA GLU A 48 -17.23 -23.32 11.03
C GLU A 48 -18.43 -23.11 11.96
N LYS A 49 -18.24 -22.35 13.04
CA LYS A 49 -19.26 -22.18 14.10
C LYS A 49 -20.29 -21.10 13.79
N TYR A 50 -19.86 -19.99 13.19
CA TYR A 50 -20.69 -18.81 12.97
C TYR A 50 -20.84 -18.44 11.49
N GLY A 51 -19.91 -18.86 10.64
CA GLY A 51 -19.95 -18.61 9.20
C GLY A 51 -20.71 -19.70 8.44
N ASN A 52 -20.45 -19.76 7.13
CA ASN A 52 -20.99 -20.81 6.25
C ASN A 52 -19.95 -21.88 5.88
N GLY A 53 -18.88 -22.03 6.68
CA GLY A 53 -17.78 -22.96 6.43
C GLY A 53 -16.79 -22.52 5.34
N THR A 54 -16.85 -21.27 4.86
CA THR A 54 -15.92 -20.76 3.84
C THR A 54 -15.17 -19.52 4.32
N VAL A 55 -14.00 -19.28 3.74
CA VAL A 55 -13.21 -18.06 3.96
C VAL A 55 -12.74 -17.54 2.60
N HIS A 56 -12.90 -16.25 2.36
CA HIS A 56 -12.45 -15.61 1.13
C HIS A 56 -11.16 -14.80 1.37
N ILE A 57 -10.12 -15.07 0.59
CA ILE A 57 -8.88 -14.28 0.60
C ILE A 57 -9.07 -13.07 -0.31
N THR A 58 -8.91 -11.88 0.26
CA THR A 58 -9.20 -10.63 -0.44
C THR A 58 -7.98 -10.12 -1.23
N THR A 59 -8.23 -9.28 -2.24
CA THR A 59 -7.17 -8.58 -2.99
C THR A 59 -6.31 -7.62 -2.17
N ARG A 60 -6.72 -7.33 -0.92
CA ARG A 60 -5.97 -6.53 0.06
C ARG A 60 -5.36 -7.39 1.16
N GLN A 61 -5.18 -8.68 0.89
CA GLN A 61 -4.47 -9.65 1.71
C GLN A 61 -5.07 -9.93 3.10
N GLY A 62 -6.31 -9.49 3.35
CA GLY A 62 -7.08 -9.92 4.52
C GLY A 62 -8.01 -11.10 4.20
N PHE A 63 -8.60 -11.67 5.23
CA PHE A 63 -9.62 -12.72 5.13
C PHE A 63 -11.02 -12.12 5.31
N GLU A 64 -12.00 -12.65 4.60
CA GLU A 64 -13.41 -12.31 4.76
C GLU A 64 -14.19 -13.60 5.05
N ILE A 65 -14.86 -13.65 6.20
CA ILE A 65 -15.64 -14.81 6.66
C ILE A 65 -17.12 -14.49 6.46
N PRO A 66 -17.78 -15.03 5.42
CA PRO A 66 -19.19 -14.78 5.14
C PRO A 66 -20.13 -15.63 6.00
N GLY A 67 -21.39 -15.21 6.08
CA GLY A 67 -22.45 -16.00 6.70
C GLY A 67 -22.69 -15.69 8.18
N ILE A 68 -22.07 -14.64 8.71
CA ILE A 68 -22.10 -14.31 10.14
C ILE A 68 -23.45 -13.67 10.54
N PRO A 69 -24.25 -14.28 11.42
CA PRO A 69 -25.46 -13.66 11.96
C PRO A 69 -25.13 -12.41 12.79
N MET A 70 -25.89 -11.33 12.61
CA MET A 70 -25.63 -10.07 13.32
C MET A 70 -25.73 -10.22 14.85
N GLU A 71 -26.63 -11.07 15.34
CA GLU A 71 -26.80 -11.34 16.76
C GLU A 71 -25.59 -12.02 17.42
N LYS A 72 -24.67 -12.60 16.64
CA LYS A 72 -23.48 -13.30 17.13
C LYS A 72 -22.21 -12.44 17.17
N ILE A 73 -22.29 -11.19 16.74
CA ILE A 73 -21.12 -10.30 16.62
C ILE A 73 -20.34 -10.17 17.93
N ASN A 74 -21.02 -10.00 19.07
CA ASN A 74 -20.34 -9.84 20.36
C ASN A 74 -19.53 -11.08 20.75
N GLU A 75 -20.11 -12.28 20.61
CA GLU A 75 -19.42 -13.55 20.86
C GLU A 75 -18.20 -13.73 19.94
N ILE A 76 -18.34 -13.32 18.66
CA ILE A 76 -17.26 -13.43 17.68
C ILE A 76 -16.15 -12.43 18.00
N ASN A 77 -16.49 -11.22 18.47
CA ASN A 77 -15.52 -10.20 18.85
C ASN A 77 -14.61 -10.68 19.99
N GLU A 78 -15.18 -11.33 21.00
CA GLU A 78 -14.40 -11.99 22.06
C GLU A 78 -13.48 -13.07 21.50
N LEU A 79 -13.98 -13.91 20.58
CA LEU A 79 -13.21 -14.99 19.97
C LEU A 79 -12.04 -14.50 19.09
N ILE A 80 -12.20 -13.38 18.38
CA ILE A 80 -11.13 -12.79 17.55
C ILE A 80 -10.21 -11.84 18.33
N SER A 81 -10.48 -11.57 19.61
CA SER A 81 -9.65 -10.72 20.46
C SER A 81 -8.15 -11.10 20.44
N PRO A 82 -7.73 -12.38 20.34
CA PRO A 82 -6.29 -12.70 20.25
C PRO A 82 -5.65 -12.19 18.96
N ILE A 83 -6.39 -12.10 17.85
CA ILE A 83 -5.90 -11.54 16.58
C ILE A 83 -5.67 -10.03 16.75
N ILE A 84 -6.62 -9.35 17.40
CA ILE A 84 -6.57 -7.91 17.65
C ILE A 84 -5.42 -7.58 18.63
N ARG A 85 -5.28 -8.35 19.71
CA ARG A 85 -4.14 -8.27 20.63
C ARG A 85 -2.82 -8.48 19.91
N GLY A 86 -2.76 -9.42 18.97
CA GLY A 86 -1.59 -9.61 18.12
C GLY A 86 -1.17 -8.36 17.35
N LEU A 87 -2.13 -7.58 16.82
CA LEU A 87 -1.82 -6.30 16.17
C LEU A 87 -1.31 -5.26 17.16
N LYS A 88 -1.86 -5.25 18.38
CA LYS A 88 -1.42 -4.37 19.47
C LYS A 88 -0.02 -4.71 19.96
N ASP A 89 0.31 -5.99 20.09
CA ASP A 89 1.65 -6.48 20.45
C ASP A 89 2.69 -6.07 19.38
N GLU A 90 2.26 -6.04 18.12
CA GLU A 90 3.05 -5.50 17.02
C GLU A 90 3.11 -3.95 17.04
N GLY A 91 2.50 -3.27 18.00
CA GLY A 91 2.59 -1.82 18.23
C GLY A 91 1.53 -0.96 17.55
N VAL A 92 0.45 -1.57 17.04
CA VAL A 92 -0.73 -0.83 16.54
C VAL A 92 -1.54 -0.30 17.72
N GLN A 93 -2.01 0.95 17.64
CA GLN A 93 -2.66 1.63 18.76
C GLN A 93 -4.11 1.17 18.95
N ILE A 94 -4.35 0.10 19.68
CA ILE A 94 -5.70 -0.43 19.95
C ILE A 94 -6.02 -0.35 21.44
N GLU A 95 -7.06 0.41 21.77
CA GLU A 95 -7.53 0.62 23.15
C GLU A 95 -8.35 -0.56 23.64
N ASP A 96 -9.41 -0.92 22.90
CA ASP A 96 -10.32 -2.03 23.19
C ASP A 96 -10.02 -3.23 22.29
N GLU A 97 -9.63 -4.34 22.91
CA GLU A 97 -9.28 -5.61 22.24
C GLU A 97 -10.46 -6.57 22.15
N GLU A 98 -11.47 -6.41 23.02
CA GLU A 98 -12.58 -7.35 23.22
C GLU A 98 -13.83 -6.91 22.45
N GLY A 99 -14.00 -5.61 22.26
CA GLY A 99 -15.11 -5.05 21.48
C GLY A 99 -15.01 -5.23 19.96
N GLY A 100 -13.98 -5.92 19.45
CA GLY A 100 -13.74 -6.12 18.02
C GLY A 100 -12.90 -5.01 17.39
N TYR A 101 -12.87 -4.93 16.06
CA TYR A 101 -12.01 -3.94 15.38
C TYR A 101 -12.48 -2.49 15.65
N PRO A 102 -11.59 -1.57 16.03
CA PRO A 102 -11.96 -0.17 16.33
C PRO A 102 -12.35 0.64 15.09
N ALA A 103 -11.87 0.24 13.90
CA ALA A 103 -12.16 0.94 12.65
C ALA A 103 -12.04 0.01 11.42
N ALA A 104 -12.75 0.39 10.35
CA ALA A 104 -12.69 -0.29 9.04
C ALA A 104 -12.53 0.66 7.85
N GLY A 105 -12.41 1.97 8.12
CA GLY A 105 -12.26 3.00 7.09
C GLY A 105 -10.96 2.83 6.34
N THR A 106 -9.84 2.99 7.05
CA THR A 106 -8.53 2.77 6.45
C THR A 106 -8.36 1.31 6.13
N ARG A 107 -8.07 1.05 4.86
CA ARG A 107 -7.96 -0.30 4.36
C ARG A 107 -6.63 -0.90 4.82
N ASN A 108 -6.65 -2.21 5.03
CA ASN A 108 -5.47 -3.02 5.28
C ASN A 108 -4.30 -2.61 4.37
N VAL A 109 -3.18 -2.20 4.96
CA VAL A 109 -1.98 -1.87 4.20
C VAL A 109 -1.49 -3.14 3.54
N SER A 110 -1.45 -3.16 2.21
CA SER A 110 -1.09 -4.36 1.44
C SER A 110 0.37 -4.28 1.01
N SER A 111 1.07 -5.41 0.92
CA SER A 111 2.43 -5.46 0.39
C SER A 111 2.70 -6.67 -0.48
N CYS A 112 3.67 -6.59 -1.40
CA CYS A 112 4.21 -7.82 -1.97
C CYS A 112 5.00 -8.61 -0.92
N ILE A 113 5.45 -9.82 -1.24
CA ILE A 113 6.23 -10.68 -0.30
C ILE A 113 7.60 -10.11 0.10
N GLY A 114 8.04 -9.02 -0.56
CA GLY A 114 9.29 -8.34 -0.27
C GLY A 114 10.53 -9.20 -0.49
N ASN A 115 11.65 -8.73 0.05
CA ASN A 115 12.95 -9.40 -0.04
C ASN A 115 13.10 -10.58 0.94
N ARG A 116 12.06 -10.92 1.71
CA ARG A 116 12.00 -12.15 2.49
C ARG A 116 12.04 -13.40 1.59
N VAL A 117 11.53 -13.27 0.36
CA VAL A 117 11.50 -14.36 -0.63
C VAL A 117 11.94 -13.89 -2.02
N CYS A 118 11.47 -12.71 -2.46
CA CYS A 118 11.67 -12.27 -3.84
C CYS A 118 13.08 -11.69 -4.06
N PRO A 119 13.89 -12.20 -5.01
CA PRO A 119 15.23 -11.67 -5.27
C PRO A 119 15.22 -10.26 -5.91
N PHE A 120 14.11 -9.88 -6.56
CA PHE A 120 13.95 -8.56 -7.18
C PHE A 120 13.61 -7.47 -6.17
N ALA A 121 12.99 -7.84 -5.05
CA ALA A 121 12.60 -6.86 -4.05
C ALA A 121 13.84 -6.26 -3.40
N ASN A 122 13.84 -4.93 -3.29
CA ASN A 122 14.94 -4.22 -2.68
C ASN A 122 14.89 -4.32 -1.14
N TYR A 123 13.69 -4.43 -0.56
CA TYR A 123 13.46 -4.30 0.89
C TYR A 123 12.37 -5.23 1.44
N ASP A 124 12.32 -5.32 2.77
CA ASP A 124 11.24 -5.99 3.50
C ASP A 124 10.01 -5.09 3.47
N THR A 125 9.08 -5.41 2.58
CA THR A 125 7.85 -4.65 2.39
C THR A 125 6.82 -4.92 3.45
N THR A 126 6.84 -6.11 4.07
CA THR A 126 5.94 -6.49 5.16
C THR A 126 6.25 -5.66 6.40
N ALA A 127 7.54 -5.53 6.76
CA ALA A 127 7.96 -4.68 7.87
C ALA A 127 7.58 -3.21 7.66
N LEU A 128 7.74 -2.69 6.44
CA LEU A 128 7.33 -1.32 6.11
C LEU A 128 5.80 -1.15 6.13
N ALA A 129 5.04 -2.13 5.64
CA ALA A 129 3.58 -2.11 5.72
C ALA A 129 3.11 -2.05 7.19
N LEU A 130 3.73 -2.83 8.08
CA LEU A 130 3.43 -2.79 9.51
C LEU A 130 3.81 -1.44 10.14
N LYS A 131 4.96 -0.85 9.81
CA LYS A 131 5.31 0.51 10.28
C LYS A 131 4.27 1.55 9.85
N ILE A 132 3.79 1.49 8.61
CA ILE A 132 2.74 2.37 8.10
C ILE A 132 1.43 2.10 8.85
N GLU A 133 1.08 0.84 9.08
CA GLU A 133 -0.11 0.43 9.81
C GLU A 133 -0.15 1.04 11.22
N LYS A 134 0.95 0.97 11.98
CA LYS A 134 1.05 1.58 13.33
C LYS A 134 0.81 3.08 13.35
N LEU A 135 1.13 3.77 12.24
CA LEU A 135 0.99 5.23 12.15
C LEU A 135 -0.43 5.67 11.86
N ILE A 136 -1.18 4.86 11.12
CA ILE A 136 -2.46 5.28 10.56
C ILE A 136 -3.62 4.64 11.30
N TYR A 137 -3.50 3.40 11.77
CA TYR A 137 -4.62 2.67 12.36
C TYR A 137 -4.68 2.86 13.89
N PRO A 138 -5.86 3.06 14.48
CA PRO A 138 -7.20 3.08 13.87
C PRO A 138 -7.60 4.45 13.28
N ASN A 139 -8.30 4.42 12.15
CA ASN A 139 -9.00 5.59 11.61
C ASN A 139 -10.13 5.19 10.64
N ASP A 140 -11.08 6.11 10.43
CA ASP A 140 -12.27 5.90 9.61
C ASP A 140 -12.15 6.44 8.16
N TYR A 141 -10.99 6.97 7.75
CA TYR A 141 -10.79 7.51 6.41
C TYR A 141 -10.68 6.43 5.34
N HIS A 142 -11.27 6.66 4.17
CA HIS A 142 -11.27 5.68 3.09
C HIS A 142 -9.97 5.73 2.26
N VAL A 143 -8.87 5.34 2.88
CA VAL A 143 -7.54 5.36 2.26
C VAL A 143 -7.06 3.95 1.98
N LYS A 144 -6.47 3.75 0.81
CA LYS A 144 -5.77 2.52 0.43
C LYS A 144 -4.28 2.81 0.27
N ILE A 145 -3.45 2.01 0.93
CA ILE A 145 -2.00 2.11 0.84
C ILE A 145 -1.44 0.75 0.44
N ALA A 146 -0.49 0.74 -0.51
CA ALA A 146 0.26 -0.46 -0.80
C ALA A 146 1.77 -0.23 -0.95
N VAL A 147 2.53 -1.26 -0.58
CA VAL A 147 3.99 -1.24 -0.56
C VAL A 147 4.55 -2.35 -1.45
N THR A 148 5.44 -2.01 -2.38
CA THR A 148 6.11 -2.98 -3.24
C THR A 148 7.62 -2.79 -3.20
N GLY A 149 8.36 -3.90 -3.26
CA GLY A 149 9.80 -3.89 -3.04
C GLY A 149 10.61 -3.43 -4.25
N CYS A 150 10.00 -3.40 -5.44
CA CYS A 150 10.66 -2.99 -6.68
C CYS A 150 9.65 -2.45 -7.71
N PRO A 151 10.12 -1.81 -8.79
CA PRO A 151 9.25 -1.24 -9.82
C PRO A 151 8.38 -2.24 -10.62
N ASN A 152 8.53 -3.56 -10.44
CA ASN A 152 7.63 -4.55 -11.04
C ASN A 152 6.19 -4.43 -10.54
N ASP A 153 5.99 -3.81 -9.37
CA ASP A 153 4.69 -3.48 -8.81
C ASP A 153 3.70 -4.66 -8.72
N CYS A 154 4.15 -5.74 -8.07
CA CYS A 154 3.34 -6.96 -7.92
C CYS A 154 2.02 -6.69 -7.17
N ILE A 155 2.02 -5.77 -6.19
CA ILE A 155 0.84 -5.41 -5.37
C ILE A 155 -0.07 -4.35 -6.02
N LYS A 156 0.28 -3.82 -7.20
CA LYS A 156 -0.47 -2.77 -7.88
C LYS A 156 -0.59 -1.50 -7.03
N ALA A 157 0.54 -1.03 -6.50
CA ALA A 157 0.70 0.21 -5.75
C ALA A 157 0.19 1.42 -6.53
N HIS A 158 0.32 1.43 -7.87
CA HIS A 158 -0.23 2.51 -8.69
C HIS A 158 -1.78 2.53 -8.73
N MET A 159 -2.47 1.52 -8.21
CA MET A 159 -3.95 1.51 -8.13
C MET A 159 -4.48 1.96 -6.76
N GLN A 160 -3.59 2.33 -5.84
CA GLN A 160 -3.93 2.76 -4.48
C GLN A 160 -3.80 4.27 -4.33
N ASP A 161 -4.45 4.81 -3.29
CA ASP A 161 -4.41 6.24 -2.98
C ASP A 161 -2.96 6.71 -2.72
N ILE A 162 -2.17 5.88 -2.01
CA ILE A 162 -0.70 5.97 -1.94
C ILE A 162 -0.05 4.63 -2.25
N GLY A 163 0.93 4.65 -3.14
CA GLY A 163 1.83 3.54 -3.42
C GLY A 163 3.27 3.86 -3.01
N VAL A 164 3.92 2.94 -2.31
CA VAL A 164 5.34 3.03 -1.94
C VAL A 164 6.12 1.96 -2.70
N ILE A 165 7.06 2.37 -3.55
CA ILE A 165 7.80 1.49 -4.46
C ILE A 165 9.29 1.54 -4.10
N GLY A 166 9.86 0.40 -3.71
CA GLY A 166 11.26 0.32 -3.30
C GLY A 166 12.24 0.65 -4.44
N GLN A 167 13.19 1.53 -4.15
CA GLN A 167 14.31 1.90 -5.02
C GLN A 167 15.63 1.68 -4.29
N VAL A 168 16.58 1.00 -4.91
CA VAL A 168 17.95 0.95 -4.41
C VAL A 168 18.83 1.86 -5.22
N GLU A 169 19.82 2.50 -4.59
CA GLU A 169 20.92 3.12 -5.33
C GLU A 169 21.93 2.03 -5.75
N PRO A 170 22.10 1.76 -7.05
CA PRO A 170 23.17 0.87 -7.49
C PRO A 170 24.52 1.59 -7.41
N ILE A 171 25.51 0.99 -6.77
CA ILE A 171 26.89 1.51 -6.71
C ILE A 171 27.73 0.71 -7.70
N TYR A 172 28.45 1.41 -8.60
CA TYR A 172 29.30 0.80 -9.61
C TYR A 172 30.77 0.92 -9.20
N ASP A 173 31.46 -0.22 -9.18
CA ASP A 173 32.90 -0.30 -9.02
C ASP A 173 33.54 -0.77 -10.34
N PRO A 174 34.19 0.13 -11.11
CA PRO A 174 34.85 -0.21 -12.36
C PRO A 174 35.98 -1.23 -12.20
N SER A 175 36.65 -1.30 -11.05
CA SER A 175 37.81 -2.19 -10.83
C SER A 175 37.42 -3.68 -10.88
N ARG A 176 36.16 -3.98 -10.55
CA ARG A 176 35.59 -5.33 -10.57
C ARG A 176 34.91 -5.67 -11.89
N CYS A 177 34.81 -4.71 -12.81
CA CYS A 177 34.03 -4.86 -14.03
C CYS A 177 34.86 -5.54 -15.12
N ILE A 178 34.41 -6.70 -15.58
CA ILE A 178 35.04 -7.44 -16.69
C ILE A 178 34.49 -7.08 -18.07
N GLY A 179 33.70 -6.00 -18.19
CA GLY A 179 33.18 -5.54 -19.49
C GLY A 179 32.18 -6.46 -20.20
N CYS A 180 31.57 -7.45 -19.53
CA CYS A 180 30.68 -8.44 -20.16
C CYS A 180 29.33 -7.86 -20.67
N GLN A 181 29.00 -6.62 -20.29
CA GLN A 181 27.78 -5.89 -20.66
C GLN A 181 26.44 -6.57 -20.26
N ALA A 182 26.45 -7.58 -19.38
CA ALA A 182 25.23 -8.26 -18.95
C ALA A 182 24.20 -7.29 -18.35
N CYS A 183 24.65 -6.38 -17.48
CA CYS A 183 23.80 -5.34 -16.88
C CYS A 183 23.21 -4.37 -17.92
N VAL A 184 24.02 -3.93 -18.89
CA VAL A 184 23.63 -3.02 -19.99
C VAL A 184 22.56 -3.67 -20.85
N LYS A 185 22.81 -4.89 -21.34
CA LYS A 185 21.86 -5.67 -22.16
C LYS A 185 20.54 -5.91 -21.43
N ASN A 186 20.59 -6.27 -20.14
CA ASN A 186 19.38 -6.49 -19.34
C ASN A 186 18.59 -5.19 -19.13
N CYS A 187 19.27 -4.08 -18.79
CA CYS A 187 18.61 -2.80 -18.58
C CYS A 187 17.90 -2.31 -19.85
N LYS A 188 18.55 -2.46 -21.02
CA LYS A 188 17.96 -2.12 -22.33
C LYS A 188 16.76 -2.98 -22.68
N ARG A 189 16.79 -4.28 -22.39
CA ARG A 189 15.75 -5.24 -22.80
C ARG A 189 14.55 -5.27 -21.85
N ARG A 190 14.75 -5.13 -20.53
CA ARG A 190 13.73 -5.42 -19.52
C ARG A 190 13.33 -4.23 -18.64
N VAL A 191 14.12 -3.14 -18.65
CA VAL A 191 13.94 -2.02 -17.73
C VAL A 191 13.78 -0.73 -18.57
N THR A 192 14.62 0.28 -18.35
CA THR A 192 14.50 1.59 -18.98
C THR A 192 15.62 1.88 -19.98
N GLY A 193 16.62 1.00 -20.12
CA GLY A 193 17.81 1.28 -20.93
C GLY A 193 18.71 2.40 -20.38
N ALA A 194 18.75 2.57 -19.06
CA ALA A 194 19.54 3.60 -18.38
C ALA A 194 21.06 3.35 -18.36
N LEU A 195 21.53 2.19 -18.83
CA LEU A 195 22.95 1.85 -18.83
C LEU A 195 23.48 1.79 -20.26
N THR A 196 24.62 2.41 -20.50
CA THR A 196 25.41 2.33 -21.75
C THR A 196 26.81 1.76 -21.45
N PHE A 197 27.56 1.41 -22.49
CA PHE A 197 28.93 0.90 -22.37
C PHE A 197 29.86 1.74 -23.24
N GLU A 198 30.75 2.49 -22.61
CA GLU A 198 31.61 3.49 -23.24
C GLU A 198 33.02 3.36 -22.65
N ASN A 199 34.05 3.38 -23.50
CA ASN A 199 35.46 3.31 -23.07
C ASN A 199 35.74 2.16 -22.08
N PHE A 200 35.22 0.97 -22.38
CA PHE A 200 35.33 -0.24 -21.56
C PHE A 200 34.68 -0.16 -20.15
N LYS A 201 33.86 0.86 -19.89
CA LYS A 201 33.16 1.07 -18.62
C LYS A 201 31.66 1.20 -18.82
N VAL A 202 30.90 0.84 -17.79
CA VAL A 202 29.45 1.06 -17.78
C VAL A 202 29.16 2.49 -17.36
N VAL A 203 28.37 3.20 -18.15
CA VAL A 203 27.89 4.56 -17.84
C VAL A 203 26.40 4.49 -17.53
N ARG A 204 25.97 5.21 -16.48
CA ARG A 204 24.58 5.24 -16.02
C ARG A 204 23.97 6.61 -16.25
N ASP A 205 22.85 6.64 -16.97
CA ASP A 205 21.97 7.79 -17.06
C ASP A 205 21.11 7.90 -15.77
N PRO A 206 21.33 8.94 -14.94
CA PRO A 206 20.59 9.12 -13.69
C PRO A 206 19.14 9.57 -13.88
N ASN A 207 18.74 10.01 -15.09
CA ASN A 207 17.37 10.42 -15.40
C ASN A 207 16.51 9.24 -15.85
N ARG A 208 17.11 8.20 -16.41
CA ARG A 208 16.42 6.96 -16.80
C ARG A 208 16.49 5.87 -15.74
N CYS A 209 17.45 5.94 -14.82
CA CYS A 209 17.61 4.93 -13.79
C CYS A 209 16.47 5.03 -12.77
N ILE A 210 15.69 3.96 -12.62
CA ILE A 210 14.55 3.89 -11.69
C ILE A 210 14.87 3.18 -10.37
N GLY A 211 16.15 2.85 -10.12
CA GLY A 211 16.57 2.17 -8.87
C GLY A 211 16.05 0.73 -8.72
N CYS A 212 15.83 0.02 -9.82
CA CYS A 212 15.24 -1.33 -9.79
C CYS A 212 16.17 -2.44 -9.24
N GLY A 213 17.48 -2.21 -9.18
CA GLY A 213 18.45 -3.22 -8.70
C GLY A 213 18.79 -4.34 -9.70
N GLU A 214 18.19 -4.36 -10.90
CA GLU A 214 18.43 -5.38 -11.93
C GLU A 214 19.91 -5.47 -12.37
N CYS A 215 20.61 -4.35 -12.43
CA CYS A 215 22.04 -4.33 -12.78
C CYS A 215 22.91 -5.07 -11.73
N ILE A 216 22.51 -5.02 -10.46
CA ILE A 216 23.16 -5.71 -9.34
C ILE A 216 22.96 -7.21 -9.49
N LEU A 217 21.71 -7.64 -9.69
CA LEU A 217 21.36 -9.06 -9.84
C LEU A 217 22.01 -9.72 -11.05
N LYS A 218 22.25 -8.96 -12.13
CA LYS A 218 22.85 -9.49 -13.36
C LYS A 218 24.37 -9.38 -13.43
N CYS A 219 25.02 -8.77 -12.44
CA CYS A 219 26.46 -8.59 -12.47
C CYS A 219 27.18 -9.84 -11.93
N PRO A 220 27.90 -10.62 -12.76
CA PRO A 220 28.54 -11.86 -12.30
C PRO A 220 29.73 -11.60 -11.37
N THR A 221 30.36 -10.43 -11.47
CA THR A 221 31.54 -10.07 -10.65
C THR A 221 31.20 -9.19 -9.46
N SER A 222 29.91 -8.88 -9.27
CA SER A 222 29.43 -7.93 -8.27
C SER A 222 30.12 -6.55 -8.35
N ALA A 223 30.46 -6.11 -9.57
CA ALA A 223 30.85 -4.74 -9.86
C ALA A 223 29.70 -3.74 -9.63
N TRP A 224 28.46 -4.23 -9.61
CA TRP A 224 27.30 -3.49 -9.11
C TRP A 224 26.95 -4.01 -7.72
N THR A 225 26.79 -3.10 -6.75
CA THR A 225 26.39 -3.43 -5.37
C THR A 225 25.19 -2.59 -4.93
N ARG A 226 24.51 -3.03 -3.87
CA ARG A 226 23.38 -2.30 -3.26
C ARG A 226 23.94 -1.20 -2.35
N GLY A 227 23.64 0.05 -2.67
CA GLY A 227 23.88 1.20 -1.81
C GLY A 227 22.71 1.49 -0.87
N GLU A 228 22.48 2.77 -0.63
CA GLU A 228 21.43 3.26 0.27
C GLU A 228 20.01 2.87 -0.17
N LYS A 229 19.11 2.89 0.82
CA LYS A 229 17.71 2.50 0.67
C LYS A 229 16.82 3.69 0.39
N TYR A 230 16.05 3.59 -0.68
CA TYR A 230 15.16 4.65 -1.13
C TYR A 230 13.79 4.12 -1.55
N TYR A 231 12.86 5.05 -1.76
CA TYR A 231 11.49 4.77 -2.18
C TYR A 231 11.02 5.81 -3.18
N ARG A 232 10.22 5.35 -4.13
CA ARG A 232 9.37 6.17 -4.98
C ARG A 232 7.96 6.16 -4.41
N ILE A 233 7.42 7.34 -4.18
CA ILE A 233 6.05 7.54 -3.72
C ILE A 233 5.20 7.89 -4.94
N VAL A 234 4.15 7.11 -5.18
CA VAL A 234 3.12 7.40 -6.18
C VAL A 234 1.81 7.69 -5.47
N ILE A 235 1.03 8.64 -5.98
CA ILE A 235 -0.19 9.11 -5.31
C ILE A 235 -1.38 9.23 -6.25
N MET A 236 -2.57 9.21 -5.66
CA MET A 236 -3.88 9.45 -6.27
C MET A 236 -4.33 8.38 -7.27
N GLY A 237 -3.81 7.15 -7.13
CA GLY A 237 -4.33 5.99 -7.84
C GLY A 237 -5.65 5.53 -7.27
N ARG A 238 -6.56 5.08 -8.13
CA ARG A 238 -7.89 4.62 -7.70
C ARG A 238 -8.63 3.85 -8.77
N THR A 239 -9.39 2.89 -8.29
CA THR A 239 -10.43 2.20 -9.05
C THR A 239 -11.80 2.58 -8.48
N GLY A 240 -12.81 2.76 -9.34
CA GLY A 240 -14.15 3.17 -8.91
C GLY A 240 -15.04 3.66 -10.04
N LYS A 241 -16.23 4.16 -9.68
CA LYS A 241 -17.32 4.49 -10.61
C LYS A 241 -17.32 5.91 -11.21
N LYS A 242 -16.54 6.85 -10.68
CA LYS A 242 -16.67 8.29 -11.06
C LYS A 242 -15.43 8.86 -11.76
N ASN A 243 -14.27 8.21 -11.65
CA ASN A 243 -13.02 8.63 -12.30
C ASN A 243 -11.88 7.62 -12.01
N PRO A 244 -11.90 6.36 -12.49
CA PRO A 244 -10.76 5.45 -12.31
C PRO A 244 -9.49 6.03 -12.95
N ARG A 245 -8.35 5.96 -12.25
CA ARG A 245 -7.04 6.47 -12.70
C ARG A 245 -5.86 5.76 -12.03
N LEU A 246 -4.70 5.78 -12.69
CA LEU A 246 -3.44 5.31 -12.12
C LEU A 246 -2.76 6.43 -11.32
N ALA A 247 -2.06 6.03 -10.27
CA ALA A 247 -1.24 6.92 -9.47
C ALA A 247 -0.07 7.45 -10.31
N GLN A 248 0.33 8.68 -10.04
CA GLN A 248 1.48 9.33 -10.68
C GLN A 248 2.61 9.49 -9.67
N THR A 249 3.84 9.59 -10.16
CA THR A 249 5.02 9.76 -9.31
C THR A 249 4.99 11.13 -8.63
N PHE A 250 5.03 11.12 -7.30
CA PHE A 250 5.12 12.33 -6.47
C PHE A 250 6.56 12.59 -6.06
N ILE A 251 7.24 11.57 -5.52
CA ILE A 251 8.63 11.69 -5.08
C ILE A 251 9.41 10.47 -5.52
N GLU A 252 10.62 10.68 -6.05
CA GLU A 252 11.63 9.64 -6.25
C GLU A 252 12.76 9.80 -5.23
N TRP A 253 13.44 8.71 -4.90
CA TRP A 253 14.61 8.70 -4.02
C TRP A 253 14.35 9.25 -2.60
N ALA A 254 13.15 9.01 -2.05
CA ALA A 254 12.82 9.34 -0.66
C ALA A 254 13.41 8.30 0.30
N ASN A 255 13.83 8.69 1.50
CA ASN A 255 14.20 7.74 2.56
C ASN A 255 12.96 7.26 3.33
N GLU A 256 13.11 6.22 4.17
CA GLU A 256 12.00 5.63 4.91
C GLU A 256 11.32 6.64 5.85
N GLU A 257 12.12 7.43 6.58
CA GLU A 257 11.62 8.46 7.51
C GLU A 257 10.70 9.46 6.80
N SER A 258 11.11 9.93 5.61
CA SER A 258 10.30 10.83 4.79
C SER A 258 8.99 10.18 4.35
N VAL A 259 9.02 8.91 3.93
CA VAL A 259 7.80 8.18 3.51
C VAL A 259 6.81 8.11 4.67
N LEU A 260 7.26 7.71 5.86
CA LEU A 260 6.41 7.59 7.04
C LEU A 260 5.83 8.94 7.46
N LYS A 261 6.64 9.99 7.46
CA LYS A 261 6.22 11.36 7.80
C LYS A 261 5.23 11.93 6.79
N ILE A 262 5.44 11.71 5.49
CA ILE A 262 4.51 12.13 4.43
C ILE A 262 3.16 11.43 4.58
N ILE A 263 3.16 10.13 4.87
CA ILE A 263 1.90 9.39 5.11
C ILE A 263 1.19 9.98 6.32
N LYS A 264 1.89 10.21 7.44
CA LYS A 264 1.29 10.85 8.62
C LYS A 264 0.68 12.21 8.27
N ASN A 265 1.44 13.10 7.65
CA ASN A 265 0.98 14.43 7.26
C ASN A 265 -0.20 14.37 6.25
N MET A 266 -0.29 13.33 5.41
CA MET A 266 -1.45 13.12 4.56
C MET A 266 -2.72 12.86 5.39
N TYR A 267 -2.64 12.10 6.47
CA TYR A 267 -3.79 11.88 7.35
C TYR A 267 -4.23 13.18 8.02
N ASP A 268 -3.28 14.02 8.44
CA ASP A 268 -3.56 15.36 8.97
C ASP A 268 -4.25 16.25 7.90
N PHE A 269 -3.79 16.19 6.64
CA PHE A 269 -4.42 16.88 5.52
C PHE A 269 -5.85 16.38 5.27
N ILE A 270 -6.08 15.06 5.33
CA ILE A 270 -7.42 14.49 5.17
C ILE A 270 -8.34 14.99 6.29
N ASP A 271 -7.91 14.92 7.56
CA ASP A 271 -8.70 15.38 8.70
C ASP A 271 -9.18 16.83 8.54
N LYS A 272 -8.28 17.69 8.05
CA LYS A 272 -8.54 19.12 7.86
C LYS A 272 -9.50 19.44 6.72
N TYR A 273 -9.46 18.68 5.61
CA TYR A 273 -10.15 19.04 4.38
C TYR A 273 -11.22 18.05 3.91
N ILE A 274 -11.43 16.94 4.62
CA ILE A 274 -12.46 15.97 4.26
C ILE A 274 -13.86 16.60 4.33
N ASP A 275 -14.66 16.37 3.29
CA ASP A 275 -16.04 16.80 3.27
C ASP A 275 -16.89 15.85 4.13
N LYS A 276 -17.24 16.31 5.33
CA LYS A 276 -18.02 15.55 6.32
C LYS A 276 -19.50 15.36 5.90
N THR A 277 -19.97 16.04 4.86
CA THR A 277 -21.33 15.84 4.33
C THR A 277 -21.42 14.58 3.46
N LEU A 278 -20.29 14.08 2.95
CA LEU A 278 -20.21 12.86 2.16
C LEU A 278 -20.05 11.64 3.06
N ASP A 279 -20.69 10.53 2.69
CA ASP A 279 -20.50 9.25 3.40
C ASP A 279 -19.02 8.81 3.39
N LYS A 280 -18.34 9.01 2.26
CA LYS A 280 -16.95 8.58 2.00
C LYS A 280 -16.30 9.47 0.96
N GLU A 281 -15.12 9.97 1.30
CA GLU A 281 -14.26 10.70 0.38
C GLU A 281 -12.87 10.05 0.31
N HIS A 282 -12.32 9.97 -0.89
CA HIS A 282 -10.96 9.52 -1.14
C HIS A 282 -10.03 10.72 -1.19
N VAL A 283 -8.78 10.57 -0.71
CA VAL A 283 -7.78 11.65 -0.71
C VAL A 283 -7.59 12.28 -2.08
N GLY A 284 -7.68 11.49 -3.16
CA GLY A 284 -7.60 11.99 -4.52
C GLY A 284 -8.61 13.08 -4.86
N TYR A 285 -9.84 12.98 -4.35
CA TYR A 285 -10.86 14.02 -4.58
C TYR A 285 -10.63 15.25 -3.73
N ILE A 286 -10.13 15.07 -2.50
CA ILE A 286 -9.72 16.18 -1.64
C ILE A 286 -8.64 16.98 -2.36
N VAL A 287 -7.64 16.31 -2.94
CA VAL A 287 -6.58 16.97 -3.70
C VAL A 287 -7.08 17.59 -5.00
N ASP A 288 -8.01 16.95 -5.71
CA ASP A 288 -8.63 17.53 -6.91
C ASP A 288 -9.40 18.83 -6.57
N ARG A 289 -10.04 18.92 -5.39
CA ARG A 289 -10.77 20.11 -4.91
C ARG A 289 -9.84 21.20 -4.37
N GLU A 290 -8.93 20.83 -3.48
CA GLU A 290 -8.06 21.77 -2.75
C GLU A 290 -6.82 22.20 -3.56
N GLY A 291 -6.43 21.40 -4.56
CA GLY A 291 -5.30 21.64 -5.44
C GLY A 291 -4.00 20.96 -4.99
N PHE A 292 -3.24 20.46 -5.97
CA PHE A 292 -1.99 19.72 -5.74
C PHE A 292 -0.91 20.55 -5.01
N LYS A 293 -0.79 21.85 -5.29
CA LYS A 293 0.23 22.71 -4.64
C LYS A 293 0.03 22.76 -3.13
N LYS A 294 -1.21 22.97 -2.70
CA LYS A 294 -1.61 23.01 -1.29
C LYS A 294 -1.38 21.66 -0.61
N PHE A 295 -1.79 20.57 -1.25
CA PHE A 295 -1.48 19.21 -0.78
C PHE A 295 0.03 19.02 -0.59
N LYS A 296 0.84 19.36 -1.60
CA LYS A 296 2.30 19.22 -1.58
C LYS A 296 2.93 19.98 -0.41
N GLU A 297 2.52 21.22 -0.16
CA GLU A 297 3.04 22.03 0.95
C GLU A 297 2.73 21.41 2.31
N GLU A 298 1.50 20.94 2.54
CA GLU A 298 1.11 20.36 3.81
C GLU A 298 1.74 18.99 4.06
N VAL A 299 1.77 18.11 3.06
CA VAL A 299 2.35 16.76 3.25
C VAL A 299 3.87 16.77 3.37
N LEU A 300 4.54 17.78 2.81
CA LEU A 300 5.99 17.97 2.95
C LEU A 300 6.40 18.78 4.17
N LYS A 301 5.44 19.26 4.98
CA LYS A 301 5.73 20.01 6.20
C LYS A 301 6.62 19.20 7.14
N ASP A 302 7.74 19.80 7.55
CA ASP A 302 8.75 19.21 8.43
C ASP A 302 9.40 17.91 7.90
N VAL A 303 9.30 17.64 6.60
CA VAL A 303 9.91 16.46 5.96
C VAL A 303 11.32 16.80 5.49
N LYS A 304 12.32 16.07 6.01
CA LYS A 304 13.73 16.19 5.58
C LYS A 304 14.04 15.19 4.47
N LEU A 305 13.83 15.62 3.22
CA LEU A 305 14.12 14.80 2.05
C LEU A 305 15.64 14.64 1.83
N PRO A 306 16.12 13.46 1.39
CA PRO A 306 17.49 13.29 0.92
C PRO A 306 17.85 14.25 -0.22
N LYS A 307 19.13 14.62 -0.34
CA LYS A 307 19.62 15.52 -1.42
C LYS A 307 19.27 15.03 -2.84
N LYS A 308 19.17 13.72 -3.02
CA LYS A 308 18.87 13.08 -4.31
C LYS A 308 17.37 13.01 -4.61
N ALA A 309 16.52 13.32 -3.63
CA ALA A 309 15.08 13.23 -3.79
C ALA A 309 14.60 14.16 -4.91
N LYS A 310 13.75 13.65 -5.78
CA LYS A 310 13.11 14.44 -6.84
C LYS A 310 11.63 14.54 -6.53
N VAL A 311 11.10 15.76 -6.42
CA VAL A 311 9.69 16.01 -6.09
C VAL A 311 8.98 16.57 -7.31
N ALA A 312 7.81 16.03 -7.63
CA ALA A 312 6.98 16.52 -8.73
C ALA A 312 6.57 17.98 -8.49
N ASN A 313 6.71 18.81 -9.53
CA ASN A 313 6.23 20.20 -9.52
C ASN A 313 4.74 20.29 -9.86
N HIS A 314 4.28 19.39 -10.72
CA HIS A 314 2.90 19.26 -11.13
C HIS A 314 2.58 17.78 -11.34
N ILE A 315 1.32 17.41 -11.11
CA ILE A 315 0.79 16.09 -11.45
C ILE A 315 -0.53 16.32 -12.17
N ASP A 316 -0.60 15.82 -13.39
CA ASP A 316 -1.86 15.77 -14.15
C ASP A 316 -2.56 14.45 -13.86
N TYR A 317 -3.75 14.53 -13.26
CA TYR A 317 -4.57 13.37 -12.94
C TYR A 317 -5.59 13.10 -14.04
N ALA A 318 -5.11 12.83 -15.25
CA ALA A 318 -5.95 12.32 -16.33
C ALA A 318 -6.63 11.01 -15.89
N GLY A 319 -7.95 11.00 -15.89
CA GLY A 319 -8.72 9.81 -15.59
C GLY A 319 -9.99 9.75 -16.42
N TYR A 320 -10.72 8.64 -16.29
CA TYR A 320 -11.82 8.35 -17.20
C TYR A 320 -13.00 9.32 -17.02
N ARG A 321 -13.39 9.99 -18.12
CA ARG A 321 -14.61 10.80 -18.20
C ARG A 321 -15.72 9.98 -18.84
N TYR A 322 -16.94 10.07 -18.28
CA TYR A 322 -18.10 9.28 -18.71
C TYR A 322 -18.92 9.93 -19.84
N GLU A 323 -18.46 11.07 -20.37
CA GLU A 323 -19.10 11.73 -21.51
C GLU A 323 -19.03 10.80 -22.72
N ARG A 324 -20.19 10.26 -23.13
CA ARG A 324 -20.34 9.19 -24.13
C ARG A 324 -20.23 9.70 -25.57
N ASN A 325 -19.19 10.45 -25.89
CA ASN A 325 -18.84 10.74 -27.29
C ASN A 325 -17.88 9.71 -27.89
N THR A 326 -17.55 8.67 -27.13
CA THR A 326 -16.75 7.55 -27.61
C THR A 326 -17.61 6.67 -28.51
N ILE A 327 -17.49 6.87 -29.81
CA ILE A 327 -17.94 5.89 -30.80
C ILE A 327 -17.00 4.69 -30.63
N TYR A 328 -17.56 3.58 -30.17
CA TYR A 328 -16.89 2.29 -30.29
C TYR A 328 -17.23 1.78 -31.69
N ASP A 329 -16.24 1.79 -32.60
CA ASP A 329 -16.35 1.11 -33.90
C ASP A 329 -16.37 -0.42 -33.71
#